data_AF-A0AAU9UUB7-F1
#
_entry.id   AF-A0AAU9UUB7-F1
#
_cell.length_a   1.000
_cell.length_b   1.000
_cell.length_c   1.000
_cell.angle_alpha   90.00
_cell.angle_beta   90.00
_cell.angle_gamma   90.00
#
_symmetry.space_group_name_H-M   'P 1'
#
loop_
_entity.id
_entity.type
_entity.pdbx_description
1 polymer ?
#
loop_
_entity_poly.entity_id
_entity_poly.type
_entity_poly.pdbx_seq_one_letter_code
_entity_poly.pdbx_strand_id
1 'polypeptide(L)'
;MYKCNRCNTEFLDGVQCSVCLNRYDFPCAGITEAGYRKLGDRKLTWKCSVCKNPSPTPRKSPELESVLTEIKFMSAQLTILPGLVESVKKIQEELSELKSIKAELADVKSSVASMHQSMSSITDKVAKLDSEVQSLHSFKEQFTSLQKTCTWDVWSDERVNDLWNLS
;
A
#
# COMPACT_ATOMS: atom_id res chain seq x y z
N MET A 1 20.84 -11.93 -58.22
CA MET A 1 20.14 -13.20 -58.50
C MET A 1 18.75 -13.09 -57.90
N TYR A 2 17.70 -13.41 -58.64
CA TYR A 2 16.30 -13.30 -58.20
C TYR A 2 15.72 -14.68 -57.91
N LYS A 3 14.69 -14.76 -57.06
CA LYS A 3 13.97 -16.00 -56.75
C LYS A 3 12.55 -15.95 -57.27
N CYS A 4 12.12 -16.97 -58.01
CA CYS A 4 10.78 -16.99 -58.60
C CYS A 4 9.72 -17.24 -57.54
N ASN A 5 8.73 -16.37 -57.45
CA ASN A 5 7.65 -16.47 -56.47
C ASN A 5 6.67 -17.63 -56.76
N ARG A 6 6.81 -18.34 -57.89
CA ARG A 6 5.96 -19.51 -58.21
C ARG A 6 6.67 -20.84 -57.96
N CYS A 7 7.88 -21.03 -58.50
CA CYS A 7 8.62 -22.29 -58.38
C CYS A 7 9.74 -22.26 -57.33
N ASN A 8 10.01 -21.11 -56.70
CA ASN A 8 11.11 -20.89 -55.75
C ASN A 8 12.53 -21.16 -56.29
N THR A 9 12.70 -21.36 -57.59
CA THR A 9 14.01 -21.49 -58.25
C THR A 9 14.65 -20.12 -58.45
N GLU A 10 15.97 -20.07 -58.33
CA GLU A 10 16.76 -18.87 -58.59
C GLU A 10 16.99 -18.66 -60.10
N PHE A 11 16.96 -17.41 -60.52
CA PHE A 11 17.11 -17.03 -61.92
C PHE A 11 17.81 -15.66 -62.05
N LEU A 12 18.36 -15.39 -63.24
CA LEU A 12 19.10 -14.16 -63.51
C LEU A 12 18.21 -13.05 -64.05
N ASP A 13 17.28 -13.38 -64.95
CA ASP A 13 16.36 -12.42 -65.58
C ASP A 13 14.94 -12.97 -65.71
N GLY A 14 13.96 -12.09 -65.63
CA GLY A 14 12.54 -12.44 -65.62
C GLY A 14 11.64 -11.22 -65.55
N VAL A 15 10.42 -11.41 -65.05
CA VAL A 15 9.38 -10.38 -65.04
C VAL A 15 8.98 -10.01 -63.62
N GLN A 16 8.59 -8.75 -63.41
CA GLN A 16 8.09 -8.26 -62.13
C GLN A 16 6.62 -7.87 -62.27
N CYS A 17 5.78 -8.36 -61.36
CA CYS A 17 4.37 -7.99 -61.31
C CYS A 17 4.22 -6.55 -60.82
N SER A 18 3.47 -5.72 -61.55
CA SER A 18 3.19 -4.32 -61.16
C SER A 18 2.31 -4.17 -59.91
N VAL A 19 1.63 -5.24 -59.48
CA VAL A 19 0.69 -5.21 -58.35
C VAL A 19 1.30 -5.75 -57.07
N CYS A 20 1.80 -7.00 -57.08
CA CYS A 20 2.39 -7.61 -55.89
C CYS A 20 3.91 -7.42 -55.79
N LEU A 21 4.54 -6.78 -56.77
CA LEU A 21 5.99 -6.54 -56.87
C LEU A 21 6.88 -7.79 -56.86
N ASN A 22 6.28 -8.98 -56.82
CA ASN A 22 6.99 -10.26 -56.89
C ASN A 22 7.60 -10.49 -58.28
N ARG A 23 8.72 -11.22 -58.31
CA ARG A 23 9.45 -11.58 -59.52
C ARG A 23 9.21 -13.04 -59.91
N TYR A 24 9.18 -13.28 -61.21
CA TYR A 24 8.90 -14.59 -61.81
C TYR A 24 9.88 -14.83 -62.96
N ASP A 25 10.37 -16.05 -63.10
CA ASP A 25 11.05 -16.48 -64.31
C ASP A 25 10.05 -16.52 -65.49
N PHE A 26 10.57 -16.43 -66.71
CA PHE A 26 9.76 -16.40 -67.94
C PHE A 26 8.77 -17.59 -68.04
N PRO A 27 9.18 -18.85 -67.77
CA PRO A 27 8.27 -19.99 -67.78
C PRO A 27 7.11 -19.85 -66.78
N CYS A 28 7.38 -19.50 -65.51
CA CYS A 28 6.32 -19.39 -64.51
C CYS A 28 5.38 -18.22 -64.75
N ALA A 29 5.88 -17.16 -65.38
CA ALA A 29 5.10 -16.00 -65.81
C ALA A 29 4.22 -16.29 -67.04
N GLY A 30 4.46 -17.38 -67.76
CA GLY A 30 3.74 -17.72 -68.98
C GLY A 30 4.04 -16.79 -70.15
N ILE A 31 5.23 -16.20 -70.18
CA ILE A 31 5.69 -15.32 -71.27
C ILE A 31 7.12 -15.69 -71.66
N THR A 32 7.44 -15.66 -72.95
CA THR A 32 8.81 -15.90 -73.42
C THR A 32 9.68 -14.67 -73.22
N GLU A 33 10.98 -14.84 -73.05
CA GLU A 33 11.94 -13.74 -72.91
C GLU A 33 11.87 -12.76 -74.09
N ALA A 34 11.87 -13.29 -75.32
CA ALA A 34 11.73 -12.49 -76.53
C ALA A 34 10.39 -11.73 -76.57
N GLY A 35 9.31 -12.36 -76.12
CA GLY A 35 8.00 -11.73 -75.99
C GLY A 35 8.01 -10.59 -74.98
N TYR A 36 8.62 -10.79 -73.82
CA TYR A 36 8.74 -9.77 -72.78
C TYR A 36 9.59 -8.59 -73.24
N ARG A 37 10.73 -8.82 -73.91
CA ARG A 37 11.59 -7.75 -74.43
C ARG A 37 10.86 -6.84 -75.43
N LYS A 38 9.98 -7.41 -76.26
CA LYS A 38 9.15 -6.70 -77.25
C LYS A 38 8.03 -5.83 -76.64
N LEU A 39 7.71 -5.99 -75.35
CA LEU A 39 6.60 -5.26 -74.73
C LEU A 39 6.84 -3.76 -74.54
N GLY A 40 8.09 -3.27 -74.61
CA GLY A 40 8.41 -1.87 -74.34
C GLY A 40 7.86 -1.39 -72.98
N ASP A 41 7.12 -0.28 -72.97
CA ASP A 41 6.53 0.29 -71.75
C ASP A 41 5.44 -0.58 -71.11
N ARG A 42 4.84 -1.50 -71.87
CA ARG A 42 3.81 -2.41 -71.32
C ARG A 42 4.37 -3.35 -70.25
N LYS A 43 5.71 -3.48 -70.15
CA LYS A 43 6.38 -4.17 -69.05
C LYS A 43 5.96 -3.62 -67.68
N LEU A 44 5.79 -2.30 -67.57
CA LEU A 44 5.39 -1.63 -66.31
C LEU A 44 3.96 -1.95 -65.87
N THR A 45 3.13 -2.44 -66.81
CA THR A 45 1.73 -2.78 -66.56
C THR A 45 1.48 -4.28 -66.47
N TRP A 46 2.52 -5.11 -66.61
CA TRP A 46 2.38 -6.56 -66.57
C TRP A 46 1.93 -7.03 -65.17
N LYS A 47 1.01 -8.00 -65.14
CA LYS A 47 0.43 -8.57 -63.91
C LYS A 47 0.59 -10.09 -63.94
N CYS A 48 1.00 -10.68 -62.81
CA CYS A 48 1.06 -12.14 -62.67
C CYS A 48 -0.35 -12.76 -62.66
N SER A 49 -0.44 -14.06 -62.91
CA SER A 49 -1.73 -14.78 -62.96
C SER A 49 -2.60 -14.59 -61.71
N VAL A 50 -1.97 -14.52 -60.53
CA VAL A 50 -2.66 -14.30 -59.24
C VAL A 50 -3.26 -12.90 -59.15
N CYS A 51 -2.51 -11.87 -59.56
CA CYS A 51 -3.00 -10.48 -59.53
C CYS A 51 -3.91 -10.14 -60.71
N LYS A 52 -3.81 -10.90 -61.80
CA LYS A 52 -4.68 -10.77 -62.98
C LYS A 52 -6.08 -11.31 -62.71
N ASN A 53 -6.20 -12.30 -61.83
CA ASN A 53 -7.48 -12.87 -61.42
C ASN A 53 -7.51 -13.03 -59.90
N PRO A 54 -7.77 -11.93 -59.14
CA PRO A 54 -7.81 -12.00 -57.69
C PRO A 54 -9.02 -12.83 -57.26
N SER A 55 -8.79 -14.13 -56.98
CA SER A 55 -9.72 -14.91 -56.19
C SER A 55 -9.79 -14.30 -54.78
N PRO A 56 -10.96 -14.23 -54.12
CA PRO A 56 -11.10 -13.66 -52.79
C PRO A 56 -10.57 -14.65 -51.74
N THR A 57 -9.27 -14.89 -51.73
CA THR A 57 -8.60 -15.56 -50.61
C THR A 57 -7.96 -14.49 -49.73
N PRO A 58 -8.36 -14.38 -48.45
CA PRO A 58 -7.81 -13.39 -47.55
C PRO A 58 -6.33 -13.74 -47.30
N ARG A 59 -5.43 -12.92 -47.81
CA ARG A 59 -4.01 -12.95 -47.43
C ARG A 59 -3.94 -12.49 -45.98
N LYS A 60 -3.71 -13.40 -45.05
CA LYS A 60 -3.34 -13.05 -43.68
C LYS A 60 -2.04 -12.26 -43.75
N SER A 61 -2.08 -10.94 -43.52
CA SER A 61 -0.87 -10.14 -43.42
C SER A 61 -0.14 -10.54 -42.12
N PRO A 62 1.17 -10.81 -42.15
CA PRO A 62 1.94 -11.14 -40.95
C PRO A 62 1.85 -10.06 -39.86
N GLU A 63 1.67 -8.80 -40.25
CA GLU A 63 1.47 -7.66 -39.35
C GLU A 63 0.22 -7.79 -38.48
N LEU A 64 -0.89 -8.32 -39.01
CA LEU A 64 -2.14 -8.41 -38.25
C LEU A 64 -2.05 -9.45 -37.13
N GLU A 65 -1.35 -10.56 -37.36
CA GLU A 65 -1.10 -11.58 -36.34
C GLU A 65 -0.22 -11.03 -35.21
N SER A 66 0.81 -10.24 -35.55
CA SER A 66 1.66 -9.56 -34.55
C SER A 66 0.84 -8.63 -33.66
N VAL A 67 0.00 -7.79 -34.26
CA VAL A 67 -0.86 -6.87 -33.50
C VAL A 67 -1.84 -7.63 -32.61
N LEU A 68 -2.43 -8.73 -33.09
CA LEU A 68 -3.32 -9.58 -32.28
C LEU A 68 -2.61 -10.23 -31.10
N THR A 69 -1.35 -10.66 -31.27
CA THR A 69 -0.57 -11.21 -30.16
C THR A 69 -0.27 -10.14 -29.10
N GLU A 70 0.04 -8.92 -29.52
CA GLU A 70 0.36 -7.81 -28.63
C GLU A 70 -0.88 -7.33 -27.86
N ILE A 71 -2.04 -7.27 -28.52
CA ILE A 71 -3.34 -7.00 -27.86
C ILE A 71 -3.67 -8.07 -26.82
N LYS A 72 -3.46 -9.36 -27.12
CA LYS A 72 -3.69 -10.44 -26.16
C LYS A 72 -2.76 -10.32 -24.94
N PHE A 73 -1.50 -9.97 -25.18
CA PHE A 73 -0.53 -9.76 -24.12
C PHE A 73 -0.90 -8.57 -23.22
N MET A 74 -1.26 -7.42 -23.81
CA MET A 74 -1.75 -6.27 -23.06
C MET A 74 -3.03 -6.59 -22.28
N SER A 75 -3.97 -7.29 -22.90
CA SER A 75 -5.22 -7.73 -22.25
C SER A 75 -4.94 -8.59 -21.03
N ALA A 76 -4.00 -9.54 -21.13
CA ALA A 76 -3.57 -10.36 -20.00
C ALA A 76 -2.99 -9.52 -18.85
N GLN A 77 -2.18 -8.49 -19.14
CA GLN A 77 -1.66 -7.60 -18.11
C GLN A 77 -2.76 -6.78 -17.42
N LEU A 78 -3.79 -6.35 -18.16
CA LEU A 78 -4.90 -5.58 -17.60
C LEU A 78 -5.76 -6.39 -16.61
N THR A 79 -5.74 -7.73 -16.68
CA THR A 79 -6.48 -8.59 -15.74
C THR A 79 -6.02 -8.45 -14.28
N ILE A 80 -4.82 -7.91 -14.05
CA ILE A 80 -4.24 -7.71 -12.70
C ILE A 80 -4.80 -6.45 -12.03
N LEU A 81 -5.23 -5.46 -12.82
CA LEU A 81 -5.67 -4.14 -12.31
C LEU A 81 -6.82 -4.21 -11.30
N PRO A 82 -7.87 -5.04 -11.46
CA PRO A 82 -8.92 -5.17 -10.46
C PRO A 82 -8.39 -5.58 -9.07
N GLY A 83 -7.42 -6.51 -9.01
CA GLY A 83 -6.81 -6.95 -7.76
C GLY A 83 -5.95 -5.87 -7.09
N LEU A 84 -5.27 -5.05 -7.91
CA LEU A 84 -4.55 -3.87 -7.42
C LEU A 84 -5.52 -2.82 -6.84
N VAL A 85 -6.65 -2.58 -7.50
CA VAL A 85 -7.69 -1.66 -7.01
C VAL A 85 -8.25 -2.14 -5.67
N GLU A 86 -8.50 -3.44 -5.50
CA GLU A 86 -8.95 -4.01 -4.23
C GLU A 86 -7.90 -3.85 -3.13
N SER A 87 -6.63 -4.12 -3.44
CA SER A 87 -5.52 -3.92 -2.50
C SER A 87 -5.39 -2.47 -2.05
N VAL A 88 -5.53 -1.51 -2.98
CA VAL A 88 -5.50 -0.07 -2.65
C VAL A 88 -6.67 0.33 -1.76
N LYS A 89 -7.88 -0.23 -1.98
CA LYS A 89 -9.02 0.01 -1.10
C LYS A 89 -8.78 -0.49 0.32
N LYS A 90 -8.25 -1.72 0.48
CA LYS A 90 -7.89 -2.25 1.81
C LYS A 90 -6.88 -1.37 2.52
N ILE A 91 -5.85 -0.91 1.81
CA ILE A 91 -4.86 0.03 2.37
C ILE A 91 -5.53 1.35 2.81
N GLN A 92 -6.49 1.87 2.05
CA GLN A 92 -7.23 3.08 2.43
C GLN A 92 -8.08 2.88 3.68
N GLU A 93 -8.72 1.73 3.81
CA GLU A 93 -9.49 1.34 5.01
C GLU A 93 -8.57 1.25 6.23
N GLU A 94 -7.48 0.50 6.15
CA GLU A 94 -6.48 0.38 7.23
C GLU A 94 -5.89 1.75 7.63
N LEU A 95 -5.62 2.64 6.66
CA LEU A 95 -5.15 4.01 6.94
C LEU A 95 -6.21 4.86 7.64
N SER A 96 -7.50 4.61 7.41
CA SER A 96 -8.58 5.31 8.10
C SER A 96 -8.70 4.84 9.55
N GLU A 97 -8.55 3.53 9.79
CA GLU A 97 -8.54 2.95 11.14
C GLU A 97 -7.33 3.45 11.94
N LEU A 98 -6.14 3.49 11.33
CA LEU A 98 -4.94 4.05 11.97
C LEU A 98 -5.11 5.51 12.39
N LYS A 99 -5.85 6.32 11.61
CA LYS A 99 -6.17 7.70 11.99
C LYS A 99 -7.12 7.75 13.18
N SER A 100 -8.10 6.85 13.25
CA SER A 100 -9.02 6.73 14.39
C SER A 100 -8.26 6.37 15.67
N ILE A 101 -7.45 5.31 15.61
CA ILE A 101 -6.62 4.86 16.73
C ILE A 101 -5.69 5.98 17.23
N LYS A 102 -5.11 6.76 16.29
CA LYS A 102 -4.26 7.90 16.66
C LYS A 102 -5.03 8.98 17.44
N ALA A 103 -6.29 9.23 17.09
CA ALA A 103 -7.14 10.17 17.81
C ALA A 103 -7.47 9.65 19.21
N GLU A 104 -7.90 8.39 19.34
CA GLU A 104 -8.17 7.75 20.62
C GLU A 104 -6.93 7.73 21.54
N LEU A 105 -5.74 7.50 20.98
CA LEU A 105 -4.49 7.55 21.73
C LEU A 105 -4.19 8.95 22.26
N ALA A 106 -4.53 10.01 21.51
CA ALA A 106 -4.39 11.38 21.98
C ALA A 106 -5.33 11.67 23.16
N ASP A 107 -6.56 11.17 23.11
CA ASP A 107 -7.54 11.28 24.20
C ASP A 107 -7.06 10.53 25.44
N VAL A 108 -6.62 9.28 25.30
CA VAL A 108 -6.03 8.49 26.40
C VAL A 108 -4.83 9.22 27.02
N LYS A 109 -3.94 9.79 26.20
CA LYS A 109 -2.80 10.57 26.69
C LYS A 109 -3.24 11.76 27.56
N SER A 110 -4.28 12.48 27.13
CA SER A 110 -4.83 13.60 27.90
C SER A 110 -5.47 13.14 29.22
N SER A 111 -6.19 12.02 29.20
CA SER A 111 -6.81 11.41 30.38
C SER A 111 -5.75 10.99 31.40
N VAL A 112 -4.67 10.33 30.96
CA VAL A 112 -3.54 9.94 31.81
C VAL A 112 -2.85 11.17 32.42
N ALA A 113 -2.68 12.26 31.67
CA ALA A 113 -2.12 13.50 32.20
C ALA A 113 -2.99 14.11 33.31
N SER A 114 -4.32 14.11 33.13
CA SER A 114 -5.28 14.56 34.15
C SER A 114 -5.27 13.67 35.40
N MET A 115 -5.23 12.35 35.21
CA MET A 115 -5.07 11.39 36.30
C MET A 115 -3.78 11.62 37.08
N HIS A 116 -2.67 11.89 36.40
CA HIS A 116 -1.40 12.16 37.05
C HIS A 116 -1.44 13.42 37.92
N GLN A 117 -2.07 14.50 37.44
CA GLN A 117 -2.29 15.72 38.25
C GLN A 117 -3.15 15.44 39.49
N SER A 118 -4.25 14.70 39.31
CA SER A 118 -5.13 14.31 40.41
C SER A 118 -4.39 13.46 41.44
N MET A 119 -3.56 12.51 40.99
CA MET A 119 -2.73 11.67 41.85
C MET A 119 -1.73 12.52 42.65
N SER A 120 -1.05 13.47 42.01
CA SER A 120 -0.15 14.40 42.71
C SER A 120 -0.87 15.17 43.82
N SER A 121 -2.07 15.70 43.53
CA SER A 121 -2.87 16.41 44.54
C SER A 121 -3.28 15.51 45.70
N ILE A 122 -3.60 14.24 45.44
CA ILE A 122 -3.91 13.26 46.48
C ILE A 122 -2.66 12.97 47.32
N THR A 123 -1.50 12.78 46.69
CA THR A 123 -0.23 12.58 47.39
C THR A 123 0.07 13.74 48.33
N ASP A 124 -0.12 14.99 47.89
CA ASP A 124 0.08 16.18 48.73
C ASP A 124 -0.88 16.21 49.93
N LYS A 125 -2.16 15.88 49.71
CA LYS A 125 -3.16 15.80 50.79
C LYS A 125 -2.83 14.71 51.80
N VAL A 126 -2.35 13.55 51.34
CA VAL A 126 -1.92 12.45 52.22
C VAL A 126 -0.71 12.87 53.06
N ALA A 127 0.29 13.53 52.46
CA ALA A 127 1.44 14.04 53.18
C ALA A 127 1.04 15.09 54.25
N LYS A 128 0.09 15.97 53.92
CA LYS A 128 -0.46 16.94 54.88
C LYS A 128 -1.18 16.24 56.04
N LEU A 129 -2.07 15.30 55.75
CA LEU A 129 -2.77 14.53 56.78
C LEU A 129 -1.79 13.78 57.69
N ASP A 130 -0.72 13.20 57.13
CA ASP A 130 0.32 12.53 57.91
C ASP A 130 0.97 13.48 58.93
N SER A 131 1.32 14.71 58.51
CA SER A 131 1.87 15.72 59.42
C SER A 131 0.90 16.18 60.50
N GLU A 132 -0.40 16.30 60.18
CA GLU A 132 -1.44 16.63 61.16
C GLU A 132 -1.60 15.50 62.19
N VAL A 133 -1.56 14.23 61.76
CA VAL A 133 -1.59 13.06 62.64
C VAL A 133 -0.36 13.02 63.56
N GLN A 134 0.84 13.28 63.04
CA GLN A 134 2.05 13.37 63.86
C GLN A 134 1.95 14.48 64.92
N SER A 135 1.41 15.64 64.55
CA SER A 135 1.19 16.76 65.47
C SER A 135 0.20 16.39 66.59
N LEU A 136 -0.91 15.72 66.25
CA LEU A 136 -1.87 15.21 67.21
C LEU A 136 -1.26 14.16 68.15
N HIS A 137 -0.37 13.31 67.64
CA HIS A 137 0.35 12.33 68.47
C HIS A 137 1.22 13.02 69.51
N SER A 138 2.01 14.02 69.10
CA SER A 138 2.83 14.81 70.03
C SER A 138 1.98 15.55 71.07
N PHE A 139 0.86 16.15 70.65
CA PHE A 139 -0.08 16.80 71.57
C PHE A 139 -0.65 15.81 72.60
N LYS A 140 -1.02 14.61 72.16
CA LYS A 140 -1.48 13.53 73.05
C LYS A 140 -0.40 13.15 74.06
N GLU A 141 0.85 12.99 73.66
CA GLU A 141 1.96 12.68 74.57
C GLU A 141 2.16 13.77 75.63
N GLN A 142 2.13 15.04 75.21
CA GLN A 142 2.20 16.19 76.13
C GLN A 142 1.03 16.19 77.12
N PHE A 143 -0.20 15.99 76.65
CA PHE A 143 -1.40 15.91 77.50
C PHE A 143 -1.30 14.78 78.52
N THR A 144 -0.89 13.58 78.10
CA THR A 144 -0.73 12.44 79.03
C THR A 144 0.36 12.68 80.07
N SER A 145 1.41 13.44 79.73
CA SER A 145 2.46 13.82 80.66
C SER A 145 1.93 14.81 81.71
N LEU A 146 1.21 15.85 81.27
CA LEU A 146 0.56 16.81 82.15
C LEU A 146 -0.47 16.14 83.08
N GLN A 147 -1.28 15.23 82.55
CA GLN A 147 -2.25 14.46 83.34
C GLN A 147 -1.57 13.69 84.47
N LYS A 148 -0.43 13.02 84.19
CA LYS A 148 0.33 12.31 85.21
C LYS A 148 0.79 13.27 86.32
N THR A 149 1.38 14.41 85.97
CA THR A 149 1.86 15.40 86.96
C THR A 149 0.71 15.89 87.85
N CYS A 150 -0.43 16.29 87.26
CA CYS A 150 -1.58 16.72 88.05
C CYS A 150 -2.15 15.60 88.94
N THR A 151 -2.16 14.34 88.49
CA THR A 151 -2.59 13.22 89.35
C THR A 151 -1.62 12.95 90.51
N TRP A 152 -0.32 13.16 90.33
CA TRP A 152 0.65 13.06 91.41
C TRP A 152 0.48 14.18 92.45
N ASP A 153 0.23 15.41 92.01
CA ASP A 153 0.01 16.55 92.91
C ASP A 153 -1.23 16.37 93.80
N VAL A 154 -2.30 15.76 93.26
CA VAL A 154 -3.53 15.47 94.03
C VAL A 154 -3.31 14.40 95.11
N TRP A 155 -2.40 13.44 94.88
CA TRP A 155 -2.08 12.38 95.86
C TRP A 155 -0.95 12.75 96.83
N SER A 156 -0.15 13.77 96.48
CA SER A 156 1.00 14.22 97.27
C SER A 156 0.70 15.43 98.17
N ASP A 157 -0.51 16.01 98.09
CA ASP A 157 -0.96 17.03 99.05
C ASP A 157 -1.20 16.34 100.41
N GLU A 158 -0.14 16.31 101.24
CA GLU A 158 -0.09 15.76 102.60
C GLU A 158 -1.23 16.23 103.52
N ARG A 159 -1.94 17.31 103.15
CA ARG A 159 -3.13 17.79 103.87
C ARG A 159 -4.34 16.86 103.84
N VAL A 160 -4.43 15.92 102.89
CA VAL A 160 -5.53 14.94 102.86
C VAL A 160 -5.25 13.75 103.79
N ASN A 161 -3.99 13.40 104.01
CA ASN A 161 -3.61 12.27 104.87
C ASN A 161 -3.66 12.63 106.37
N ASP A 162 -3.48 13.92 106.70
CA ASP A 162 -3.58 14.43 108.07
C ASP A 162 -5.03 14.49 108.59
N LEU A 163 -6.04 14.49 107.71
CA LEU A 163 -7.46 14.48 108.11
C LEU A 163 -8.02 13.08 108.44
N TRP A 164 -7.33 12.01 108.05
CA TRP A 164 -7.74 10.63 108.36
C TRP A 164 -7.06 10.02 109.60
N ASN A 165 -6.06 10.69 110.17
CA ASN A 165 -5.34 10.23 111.38
C ASN A 165 -5.79 10.91 112.68
N LEU A 166 -6.94 11.59 112.67
CA LEU A 166 -7.55 12.26 113.84
C LEU A 166 -8.88 11.63 114.29
N SER A 167 -9.11 10.35 113.99
CA SER A 167 -10.20 9.52 114.56
C SER A 167 -9.63 8.29 115.24
#